data_AF-A0A3D5JAF5-F1
#
_entry.id   AF-A0A3D5JAF5-F1
#
_cell.length_a   1.000
_cell.length_b   1.000
_cell.length_c   1.000
_cell.angle_alpha   90.00
_cell.angle_beta   90.00
_cell.angle_gamma   90.00
#
_symmetry.space_group_name_H-M   'P 1'
#
loop_
_entity.id
_entity.type
_entity.pdbx_description
1 polymer ?
#
loop_
_entity_poly.entity_id
_entity_poly.type
_entity_poly.pdbx_seq_one_letter_code
_entity_poly.pdbx_strand_id
1 'polypeptide(L)' 'MGFSESKWLNSTCPHDCPSTCALEVERDEQNQIKRIRGRKKHSYTDGVICGKVANYAKRHHHQNRLTYPLKRV' A
#
# COMPACT_ATOMS: atom_id res chain seq x y z
N MET A 1 14.46 18.14 -16.35
CA MET A 1 13.44 17.07 -16.30
C MET A 1 14.09 15.82 -15.75
N GLY A 2 14.13 15.68 -14.42
CA GLY A 2 14.68 14.48 -13.77
C GLY A 2 13.59 13.43 -13.66
N PHE A 3 13.78 12.27 -14.30
CA PHE A 3 12.93 11.11 -14.09
C PHE A 3 13.34 10.47 -12.75
N SER A 4 12.56 10.75 -11.70
CA SER A 4 12.68 10.11 -10.39
C SER A 4 12.56 8.58 -10.52
N GLU A 5 13.55 7.84 -10.03
CA GLU A 5 13.59 6.38 -10.09
C GLU A 5 12.58 5.78 -9.10
N SER A 6 11.37 5.47 -9.58
CA SER A 6 10.30 4.88 -8.77
C SER A 6 10.64 3.43 -8.39
N LYS A 7 10.92 3.18 -7.11
CA LYS A 7 11.24 1.83 -6.61
C LYS A 7 9.96 1.06 -6.25
N TRP A 8 9.81 -0.14 -6.82
CA TRP A 8 8.80 -1.11 -6.43
C TRP A 8 9.32 -1.99 -5.29
N LEU A 9 8.57 -2.06 -4.19
CA LEU A 9 8.89 -2.86 -3.02
C LEU A 9 7.82 -3.93 -2.80
N ASN A 10 8.25 -5.13 -2.41
CA ASN A 10 7.33 -6.20 -2.03
C ASN A 10 6.73 -5.92 -0.65
N SER A 11 5.44 -6.19 -0.50
CA SER A 11 4.72 -6.11 0.77
C SER A 11 3.57 -7.10 0.80
N THR A 12 2.78 -7.07 1.88
CA THR A 12 1.56 -7.84 2.04
C THR A 12 0.40 -6.92 2.39
N CYS A 13 -0.82 -7.32 2.02
CA CYS A 13 -2.02 -6.60 2.38
C CYS A 13 -2.19 -6.56 3.91
N PRO A 14 -2.38 -5.37 4.52
CA PRO A 14 -2.58 -5.25 5.95
C PRO A 14 -4.05 -5.49 6.35
N HIS A 15 -4.94 -5.71 5.39
CA HIS A 15 -6.30 -6.17 5.71
C HIS A 15 -6.25 -7.65 6.04
N ASP A 16 -6.50 -7.94 7.31
CA ASP A 16 -6.69 -9.28 7.86
C ASP A 16 -7.95 -9.93 7.27
N CYS A 17 -7.84 -10.28 6.00
CA CYS A 17 -8.86 -10.94 5.20
C CYS A 17 -8.23 -12.20 4.61
N PRO A 18 -9.05 -13.22 4.30
CA PRO A 18 -8.54 -14.52 3.86
C PRO A 18 -7.83 -14.49 2.51
N SER A 19 -7.83 -13.35 1.79
CA SER A 19 -7.18 -13.24 0.49
C SER A 19 -5.66 -13.13 0.56
N THR A 20 -5.09 -12.73 1.70
CA THR A 20 -3.63 -12.71 1.96
C THR A 20 -2.79 -12.14 0.81
N CYS A 21 -3.26 -11.06 0.17
CA CYS A 21 -2.69 -10.59 -1.09
C CYS A 21 -1.22 -10.16 -0.95
N ALA A 22 -0.35 -10.67 -1.82
CA ALA A 22 0.99 -10.11 -2.00
C ALA A 22 0.93 -8.85 -2.86
N LEU A 23 1.66 -7.81 -2.43
CA LEU A 23 1.61 -6.48 -3.03
C LEU A 23 2.97 -6.05 -3.57
N GLU A 24 2.93 -5.21 -4.59
CA GLU A 24 4.06 -4.36 -5.00
C GLU A 24 3.66 -2.90 -4.76
N VAL A 25 4.50 -2.16 -4.05
CA VAL A 25 4.27 -0.78 -3.63
C VAL A 25 5.30 0.13 -4.27
N GLU A 26 4.84 1.10 -5.05
CA GLU A 26 5.67 2.14 -5.63
C GLU A 26 5.85 3.27 -4.61
N ARG A 27 7.11 3.62 -4.32
CA ARG A 27 7.45 4.77 -3.46
C ARG A 27 8.14 5.87 -4.24
N ASP A 28 7.96 7.10 -3.77
CA ASP A 28 8.76 8.25 -4.22
C ASP A 28 10.03 8.45 -3.41
N GLU A 29 10.80 9.48 -3.78
CA GLU A 29 12.06 9.87 -3.12
C GLU A 29 11.85 10.26 -1.65
N GLN A 30 10.65 10.73 -1.28
CA GLN A 30 10.24 11.05 0.08
C GLN A 30 9.67 9.84 0.85
N ASN A 31 9.85 8.63 0.30
CA ASN A 31 9.33 7.37 0.84
C ASN A 31 7.80 7.30 0.97
N GLN A 32 7.05 8.15 0.29
CA GLN A 32 5.59 8.12 0.28
C GLN A 32 5.06 7.10 -0.72
N ILE A 33 3.95 6.46 -0.36
CA ILE A 33 3.25 5.52 -1.24
C ILE A 33 2.63 6.31 -2.40
N LYS A 34 3.04 6.00 -3.64
CA LYS A 34 2.44 6.53 -4.87
C LYS A 34 1.35 5.62 -5.43
N ARG A 35 1.70 4.35 -5.68
CA ARG A 35 0.80 3.35 -6.24
C ARG A 35 0.96 2.00 -5.57
N ILE A 36 -0.10 1.21 -5.61
CA ILE A 36 -0.12 -0.17 -5.11
C ILE A 36 -0.76 -1.05 -6.17
N ARG A 37 -0.14 -2.21 -6.44
CA ARG A 37 -0.70 -3.26 -7.28
C ARG A 37 -0.51 -4.62 -6.65
N GLY A 38 -1.29 -5.60 -7.08
CA GLY A 38 -1.05 -6.99 -6.71
C GLY A 38 0.21 -7.52 -7.39
N ARG A 39 0.96 -8.37 -6.68
CA ARG A 39 2.15 -9.03 -7.21
C ARG A 39 1.73 -10.16 -8.14
N LYS A 40 2.07 -10.07 -9.43
CA LYS A 40 1.75 -11.10 -10.44
C LYS A 40 2.37 -12.47 -10.13
N LYS A 41 3.49 -12.51 -9.41
CA LYS A 41 4.16 -13.77 -9.01
C LYS A 41 3.48 -14.50 -7.84
N HIS A 42 2.41 -13.95 -7.26
CA HIS A 42 1.66 -14.61 -6.21
C HIS A 42 0.51 -15.40 -6.82
N SER A 43 0.72 -16.71 -6.97
CA SER A 43 -0.19 -17.62 -7.70
C SER A 43 -1.63 -17.58 -7.20
N TYR A 44 -1.84 -17.41 -5.90
CA TYR A 44 -3.19 -17.42 -5.32
C TYR A 44 -4.05 -16.23 -5.77
N THR A 45 -3.48 -15.02 -5.83
CA THR A 45 -4.24 -13.81 -6.20
C THR A 45 -3.97 -13.34 -7.62
N ASP A 46 -2.94 -13.87 -8.29
CA ASP A 46 -2.54 -13.55 -9.66
C ASP A 46 -2.54 -12.05 -10.00
N GLY A 47 -1.99 -11.24 -9.08
CA GLY A 47 -1.97 -9.78 -9.22
C GLY A 47 -3.30 -9.05 -9.00
N VAL A 48 -4.41 -9.75 -8.78
CA VAL A 48 -5.71 -9.18 -8.42
C VAL A 48 -5.68 -8.70 -6.96
N ILE A 49 -6.14 -7.48 -6.73
CA ILE A 49 -6.37 -6.90 -5.41
C ILE A 49 -7.71 -6.16 -5.39
N CYS A 50 -8.36 -6.10 -4.22
CA CYS A 50 -9.63 -5.38 -4.11
C CYS A 50 -9.43 -3.85 -4.15
N GLY A 51 -10.52 -3.11 -4.44
CA GLY A 51 -10.51 -1.65 -4.48
C GLY A 51 -10.06 -0.97 -3.18
N LYS A 52 -10.23 -1.63 -2.02
CA LYS A 52 -9.73 -1.14 -0.72
C LYS A 52 -8.21 -0.99 -0.74
N VAL A 53 -7.51 -1.99 -1.29
CA VAL A 53 -6.05 -2.04 -1.32
C VAL A 53 -5.50 -1.18 -2.45
N ALA A 54 -6.14 -1.20 -3.63
CA ALA A 54 -5.74 -0.35 -4.75
C ALA A 54 -5.77 1.15 -4.40
N ASN A 55 -6.64 1.55 -3.46
CA ASN A 55 -6.75 2.92 -2.96
C ASN A 55 -6.02 3.17 -1.63
N TYR A 56 -5.19 2.24 -1.14
CA TYR A 56 -4.65 2.30 0.22
C TYR A 56 -3.75 3.52 0.50
N ALA A 57 -3.11 4.08 -0.54
CA ALA A 57 -2.38 5.35 -0.44
C ALA A 57 -3.26 6.48 0.12
N LYS A 58 -4.53 6.56 -0.29
CA LYS A 58 -5.48 7.58 0.20
C LYS A 58 -5.77 7.44 1.68
N ARG A 59 -5.81 6.20 2.20
CA ARG A 59 -6.03 5.92 3.62
C ARG A 59 -4.76 6.20 4.44
N HIS A 60 -3.60 5.76 3.96
CA HIS A 60 -2.33 5.95 4.67
C HIS A 60 -2.00 7.44 4.83
N HIS A 61 -2.26 8.22 3.78
CA HIS A 61 -1.96 9.65 3.74
C HIS A 61 -3.15 10.54 4.15
N HIS A 62 -4.18 9.96 4.78
CA HIS A 62 -5.37 10.71 5.15
C HIS A 62 -5.05 11.73 6.26
N GLN A 63 -5.53 12.97 6.12
CA GLN A 63 -5.26 14.07 7.05
C GLN A 63 -5.66 13.77 8.50
N ASN A 64 -6.71 12.97 8.71
CA ASN A 64 -7.21 12.58 10.04
C ASN A 64 -6.56 11.29 10.58
N ARG A 65 -5.42 10.83 10.03
CA ARG A 65 -4.73 9.66 10.56
C ARG A 65 -4.21 9.97 11.97
N LEU A 66 -4.42 9.05 12.91
CA LEU A 66 -3.85 9.15 14.25
C LEU A 66 -2.32 9.14 14.17
N THR A 67 -1.69 10.19 14.68
CA THR A 67 -0.23 10.36 14.71
C THR A 67 0.35 10.28 16.11
N TYR A 68 -0.50 10.24 17.14
CA TYR A 68 -0.12 10.11 18.54
C TYR A 68 -1.12 9.24 19.31
N PRO A 69 -0.71 8.61 20.43
CA PRO A 69 -1.62 7.85 21.29
C PRO A 69 -2.70 8.73 21.93
N LEU A 70 -3.92 8.22 22.05
CA LEU A 70 -5.04 8.90 22.72
C LEU A 70 -5.40 8.20 24.03
N LYS A 71 -5.77 8.98 25.05
CA LYS A 71 -6.27 8.48 26.33
C LYS A 71 -7.75 8.84 26.47
N ARG A 72 -8.59 7.86 26.76
CA ARG A 72 -9.99 8.08 27.14
C ARG A 72 -10.02 8.64 28.57
N VAL A 73 -10.66 9.79 28.75
CA VAL A 73 -10.87 10.46 30.04
C VAL A 73 -12.32 10.33 30.48
#